data_AF-X0XJM1-F1
#
_entry.id   AF-X0XJM1-F1
#
_cell.length_a   1.000
_cell.length_b   1.000
_cell.length_c   1.000
_cell.angle_alpha   90.00
_cell.angle_beta   90.00
_cell.angle_gamma   90.00
#
_symmetry.space_group_name_H-M   'P 1'
#
loop_
_entity.id
_entity.type
_entity.pdbx_description
1 polymer ?
#
loop_
_entity_poly.entity_id
_entity_poly.type
_entity_poly.pdbx_seq_one_letter_code
_entity_poly.pdbx_strand_id
1 'polypeptide(L)'
;GHEQEPVARELYEDETFTDVTNGGFFCDEQMGCSPDGMVGDNGVIEIKSVIRSIHYANVKRGSFDPAYKWQCIGNLLFTGRDWLDFISYCADYPEGKRIYVFRIKLFEVIEEFKMLQNRIYEFLKLIADTKESVLNSEYFNQ
;
A
#
# COMPACT_ATOMS: atom_id res chain seq x y z
N GLY A 1 13.35 3.52 6.35
CA GLY A 1 11.89 3.45 6.32
C GLY A 1 11.35 3.77 7.68
N HIS A 2 11.33 2.79 8.58
CA HIS A 2 10.70 2.90 9.89
C HIS A 2 11.13 4.08 10.77
N GLU A 3 12.41 4.50 10.77
CA GLU A 3 12.83 5.65 11.60
C GLU A 3 12.28 7.00 11.09
N GLN A 4 12.06 7.13 9.78
CA GLN A 4 11.63 8.39 9.14
C GLN A 4 10.11 8.45 8.91
N GLU A 5 9.43 7.32 9.04
CA GLU A 5 7.99 7.21 8.86
C GLU A 5 7.19 8.07 9.86
N PRO A 6 7.54 8.16 11.16
CA PRO A 6 6.86 9.07 12.09
C PRO A 6 6.99 10.54 11.67
N VAL A 7 8.17 10.95 11.21
CA VAL A 7 8.41 12.33 10.74
C VAL A 7 7.63 12.63 9.47
N ALA A 8 7.56 11.67 8.55
CA ALA A 8 6.78 11.79 7.33
C ALA A 8 5.27 11.85 7.61
N ARG A 9 4.80 11.10 8.61
CA ARG A 9 3.41 11.12 9.08
C ARG A 9 3.06 12.48 9.70
N GLU A 10 3.86 12.96 10.63
CA GLU A 10 3.68 14.28 11.27
C GLU A 10 3.62 15.40 10.23
N LEU A 11 4.55 15.41 9.26
CA LEU A 11 4.52 16.38 8.16
C LEU A 11 3.27 16.26 7.29
N TYR A 12 2.75 15.06 7.08
CA TYR A 12 1.50 14.87 6.34
C TYR A 12 0.30 15.40 7.14
N GLU A 13 0.24 15.10 8.44
CA GLU A 13 -0.82 15.57 9.34
C GLU A 13 -0.86 17.10 9.37
N ASP A 14 0.31 17.74 9.49
CA ASP A 14 0.45 19.20 9.48
C ASP A 14 0.02 19.83 8.15
N GLU A 15 0.47 19.28 7.01
CA GLU A 15 0.18 19.83 5.68
C GLU A 15 -1.28 19.64 5.26
N THR A 16 -1.93 18.55 5.72
CA THR A 16 -3.30 18.21 5.34
C THR A 16 -4.34 18.59 6.38
N PHE A 17 -3.92 19.00 7.58
CA PHE A 17 -4.77 19.22 8.75
C PHE A 17 -5.66 18.01 9.03
N THR A 18 -5.06 16.81 9.02
CA THR A 18 -5.76 15.55 9.34
C THR A 18 -5.00 14.76 10.39
N ASP A 19 -5.74 13.98 11.18
CA ASP A 19 -5.14 13.04 12.13
C ASP A 19 -4.97 11.67 11.46
N VAL A 20 -3.76 11.10 11.57
CA VAL A 20 -3.45 9.76 11.10
C VAL A 20 -3.42 8.81 12.28
N THR A 21 -4.39 7.91 12.32
CA THR A 21 -4.38 6.81 13.30
C THR A 21 -3.48 5.67 12.84
N ASN A 22 -3.04 4.82 13.78
CA ASN A 22 -2.15 3.71 13.47
C ASN A 22 -2.79 2.76 12.44
N GLY A 23 -2.06 2.44 11.37
CA GLY A 23 -2.55 1.59 10.31
C GLY A 23 -2.73 0.13 10.72
N GLY A 24 -1.98 -0.35 11.72
CA GLY A 24 -2.12 -1.72 12.22
C GLY A 24 -1.88 -2.79 11.15
N PHE A 25 -2.26 -4.04 11.46
CA PHE A 25 -2.25 -5.15 10.50
C PHE A 25 -3.69 -5.60 10.26
N PHE A 26 -4.19 -5.38 9.04
CA PHE A 26 -5.48 -5.90 8.60
C PHE A 26 -5.24 -7.23 7.92
N CYS A 27 -5.79 -8.32 8.47
CA CYS A 27 -5.69 -9.63 7.83
C CYS A 27 -6.99 -10.40 7.91
N ASP A 28 -7.25 -11.20 6.88
CA ASP A 28 -8.11 -12.37 6.96
C ASP A 28 -7.23 -13.64 7.12
N GLU A 29 -7.84 -14.82 7.07
CA GLU A 29 -7.12 -16.09 7.25
C GLU A 29 -6.04 -16.37 6.18
N GLN A 30 -6.06 -15.67 5.04
CA GLN A 30 -5.25 -15.99 3.86
C GLN A 30 -4.45 -14.80 3.33
N MET A 31 -4.84 -13.57 3.67
CA MET A 31 -4.28 -12.32 3.17
C MET A 31 -4.21 -11.26 4.26
N GLY A 32 -3.29 -10.31 4.11
CA GLY A 32 -3.28 -9.12 4.95
C GLY A 32 -2.52 -7.96 4.35
N CYS A 33 -2.76 -6.77 4.91
CA CYS A 33 -2.03 -5.55 4.64
C CYS A 33 -1.68 -4.82 5.93
N SER A 34 -0.64 -4.00 5.86
CA SER A 34 -0.20 -3.14 6.95
C SER A 34 -0.06 -1.74 6.38
N PRO A 35 -1.16 -0.97 6.23
CA PRO A 35 -1.03 0.40 5.79
C PRO A 35 -0.26 1.22 6.83
N ASP A 36 0.38 2.30 6.40
CA ASP A 36 1.17 3.14 7.30
C ASP A 36 0.30 4.03 8.19
N GLY A 37 -1.00 4.13 7.92
CA GLY A 37 -1.94 4.89 8.73
C GLY A 37 -3.34 4.99 8.13
N MET A 38 -4.32 5.30 8.97
CA MET A 38 -5.72 5.52 8.56
C MET A 38 -6.11 6.98 8.79
N VAL A 39 -6.82 7.58 7.83
CA VAL A 39 -7.26 8.98 7.88
C VAL A 39 -8.78 9.04 7.90
N GLY A 40 -9.33 9.38 9.06
CA GLY A 40 -10.78 9.33 9.31
C GLY A 40 -11.41 7.99 8.92
N ASP A 41 -12.63 8.05 8.38
CA ASP A 41 -13.39 6.84 8.02
C ASP A 41 -13.15 6.34 6.59
N ASN A 42 -12.55 7.17 5.72
CA ASN A 42 -12.55 6.91 4.27
C ASN A 42 -11.14 6.87 3.66
N GLY A 43 -10.10 7.18 4.45
CA GLY A 43 -8.74 7.34 3.96
C GLY A 43 -7.75 6.35 4.56
N VAL A 44 -6.69 6.12 3.81
CA VAL A 44 -5.51 5.36 4.21
C VAL A 44 -4.26 6.03 3.63
N ILE A 45 -3.11 5.91 4.28
CA ILE A 45 -1.84 6.44 3.78
C ILE A 45 -0.83 5.33 3.51
N GLU A 46 0.07 5.59 2.56
CA GLU A 46 1.25 4.77 2.28
C GLU A 46 2.47 5.69 2.14
N ILE A 47 3.38 5.62 3.10
CA ILE A 47 4.58 6.44 3.23
C ILE A 47 5.80 5.70 2.68
N LYS A 48 6.47 6.34 1.73
CA LYS A 48 7.77 5.91 1.21
C LYS A 48 8.83 6.95 1.53
N SER A 49 9.72 6.60 2.46
CA SER A 49 10.97 7.33 2.67
C SER A 49 11.97 6.94 1.57
N VAL A 50 12.31 7.89 0.69
CA VAL A 50 13.08 7.64 -0.53
C VAL A 50 14.24 8.64 -0.69
N ILE A 51 15.23 8.26 -1.50
CA ILE A 51 16.34 9.14 -1.86
C ILE A 51 15.88 10.30 -2.78
N ARG A 52 16.68 11.37 -2.82
CA ARG A 52 16.40 12.60 -3.59
C ARG A 52 16.01 12.37 -5.05
N SER A 53 16.68 11.43 -5.75
CA SER A 53 16.39 11.13 -7.17
C SER A 53 15.00 10.53 -7.36
N ILE A 54 14.59 9.61 -6.46
CA ILE A 54 13.27 8.99 -6.49
C ILE A 54 12.19 9.99 -6.07
N HIS A 55 12.42 10.76 -5.02
CA HIS A 55 11.51 11.82 -4.60
C HIS A 55 11.25 12.81 -5.75
N TYR A 56 12.32 13.30 -6.38
CA TYR A 56 12.20 14.20 -7.53
C TYR A 56 11.48 13.54 -8.72
N ALA A 57 11.74 12.26 -9.00
CA ALA A 57 11.04 11.53 -10.04
C ALA A 57 9.53 11.45 -9.77
N ASN A 58 9.12 11.21 -8.53
CA ASN A 58 7.71 11.18 -8.12
C ASN A 58 7.04 12.55 -8.29
N VAL A 59 7.68 13.62 -7.80
CA VAL A 59 7.22 15.01 -7.99
C VAL A 59 7.07 15.35 -9.47
N LYS A 60 8.09 15.03 -10.28
CA LYS A 60 8.07 15.31 -11.73
C LYS A 60 7.00 14.51 -12.46
N ARG A 61 6.75 13.27 -12.04
CA ARG A 61 5.70 12.41 -12.61
C ARG A 61 4.31 12.97 -12.31
N GLY A 62 4.14 13.68 -11.19
CA GLY A 62 2.83 14.13 -10.74
C GLY A 62 1.91 12.96 -10.36
N SER A 63 2.50 11.81 -10.02
CA SER A 63 1.77 10.62 -9.58
C SER A 63 2.63 9.74 -8.68
N PHE A 64 2.01 8.76 -8.03
CA PHE A 64 2.71 7.77 -7.21
C PHE A 64 3.73 6.95 -8.03
N ASP A 65 4.67 6.31 -7.35
CA ASP A 65 5.64 5.44 -8.00
C ASP A 65 4.96 4.13 -8.47
N PRO A 66 4.98 3.82 -9.79
CA PRO A 66 4.35 2.61 -10.34
C PRO A 66 4.81 1.31 -9.67
N ALA A 67 6.02 1.27 -9.08
CA ALA A 67 6.51 0.13 -8.34
C ALA A 67 5.60 -0.26 -7.16
N TYR A 68 4.88 0.71 -6.58
CA TYR A 68 3.97 0.48 -5.46
C TYR A 68 2.49 0.42 -5.88
N LYS A 69 2.18 0.40 -7.18
CA LYS A 69 0.80 0.38 -7.70
C LYS A 69 -0.06 -0.68 -7.02
N TRP A 70 0.41 -1.93 -7.03
CA TRP A 70 -0.35 -3.05 -6.48
C TRP A 70 -0.41 -3.04 -4.95
N GLN A 71 0.58 -2.44 -4.28
CA GLN A 71 0.53 -2.24 -2.83
C GLN A 71 -0.55 -1.22 -2.46
N CYS A 72 -0.60 -0.07 -3.14
CA CYS A 72 -1.62 0.95 -2.93
C CYS A 72 -3.03 0.42 -3.18
N ILE A 73 -3.23 -0.30 -4.30
CA ILE A 73 -4.52 -0.91 -4.63
C ILE A 73 -4.87 -2.03 -3.65
N GLY A 74 -3.89 -2.81 -3.21
CA GLY A 74 -4.07 -3.83 -2.17
C GLY A 74 -4.55 -3.21 -0.86
N ASN A 75 -3.93 -2.11 -0.41
CA ASN A 75 -4.38 -1.41 0.79
C ASN A 75 -5.84 -0.92 0.65
N LEU A 76 -6.23 -0.35 -0.49
CA LEU A 76 -7.63 0.02 -0.75
C LEU A 76 -8.57 -1.19 -0.67
N LEU A 77 -8.17 -2.32 -1.27
CA LEU A 77 -8.94 -3.57 -1.26
C LEU A 77 -9.15 -4.11 0.15
N PHE A 78 -8.09 -4.25 0.93
CA PHE A 78 -8.15 -4.90 2.23
C PHE A 78 -8.69 -4.00 3.34
N THR A 79 -8.51 -2.68 3.22
CA THR A 79 -9.06 -1.73 4.19
C THR A 79 -10.48 -1.29 3.87
N GLY A 80 -10.96 -1.50 2.63
CA GLY A 80 -12.28 -1.08 2.18
C GLY A 80 -12.48 0.44 2.14
N ARG A 81 -11.39 1.22 2.07
CA ARG A 81 -11.40 2.69 2.06
C ARG A 81 -11.59 3.26 0.66
N ASP A 82 -12.10 4.48 0.60
CA ASP A 82 -12.45 5.16 -0.65
C ASP A 82 -11.24 5.76 -1.37
N TRP A 83 -10.18 6.08 -0.63
CA TRP A 83 -8.98 6.70 -1.18
C TRP A 83 -7.74 6.39 -0.35
N LEU A 84 -6.59 6.45 -1.03
CA LEU A 84 -5.27 6.28 -0.45
C LEU A 84 -4.38 7.48 -0.83
N ASP A 85 -3.70 8.07 0.13
CA ASP A 85 -2.65 9.05 -0.13
C ASP A 85 -1.28 8.37 -0.15
N PHE A 86 -0.64 8.38 -1.32
CA PHE A 86 0.75 7.99 -1.47
C PHE A 86 1.65 9.16 -1.09
N ILE A 87 2.54 8.93 -0.13
CA ILE A 87 3.41 9.95 0.44
C ILE A 87 4.85 9.60 0.11
N SER A 88 5.51 10.43 -0.69
CA SER A 88 6.95 10.34 -0.97
C SER A 88 7.69 11.32 -0.06
N TYR A 89 8.46 10.81 0.89
CA TYR A 89 9.24 11.61 1.84
C TYR A 89 10.73 11.52 1.56
N CYS A 90 11.45 12.63 1.67
CA CYS A 90 12.91 12.68 1.57
C CYS A 90 13.48 13.70 2.56
N ALA A 91 14.11 13.22 3.63
CA ALA A 91 14.73 14.06 4.66
C ALA A 91 15.80 15.01 4.09
N ASP A 92 16.53 14.55 3.08
CA ASP A 92 17.60 15.33 2.44
C ASP A 92 17.09 16.30 1.37
N TYR A 93 15.78 16.44 1.15
CA TYR A 93 15.25 17.41 0.21
C TYR A 93 15.20 18.82 0.84
N PRO A 94 15.23 19.91 0.05
CA PRO A 94 15.03 21.25 0.56
C PRO A 94 13.81 21.37 1.48
N GLU A 95 13.96 22.16 2.53
CA GLU A 95 12.90 22.46 3.49
C GLU A 95 11.63 22.97 2.80
N GLY A 96 10.46 22.57 3.30
CA GLY A 96 9.16 22.83 2.67
C GLY A 96 8.89 22.03 1.38
N LYS A 97 9.80 21.15 0.96
CA LYS A 97 9.62 20.29 -0.23
C LYS A 97 9.93 18.82 0.06
N ARG A 98 10.09 18.44 1.32
CA ARG A 98 10.48 17.08 1.73
C ARG A 98 9.37 16.06 1.55
N ILE A 99 8.13 16.51 1.41
CA ILE A 99 6.96 15.66 1.24
C ILE A 99 6.30 15.94 -0.11
N TYR A 100 5.86 14.87 -0.75
CA TYR A 100 5.02 14.90 -1.93
C TYR A 100 3.88 13.92 -1.72
N VAL A 101 2.64 14.41 -1.87
CA VAL A 101 1.43 13.62 -1.64
C VAL A 101 0.67 13.47 -2.94
N PHE A 102 0.25 12.25 -3.24
CA PHE A 102 -0.63 11.97 -4.37
C PHE A 102 -1.81 11.10 -3.92
N ARG A 103 -3.03 11.62 -4.12
CA ARG A 103 -4.27 10.91 -3.79
C ARG A 103 -4.68 9.97 -4.91
N ILE A 104 -4.89 8.71 -4.56
CA ILE A 104 -5.47 7.67 -5.40
C ILE A 104 -6.91 7.45 -4.92
N LYS A 105 -7.90 7.67 -5.77
CA LYS A 105 -9.30 7.37 -5.41
C LYS A 105 -9.70 6.01 -5.97
N LEU A 106 -10.48 5.25 -5.20
CA LEU A 106 -10.89 3.90 -5.57
C LEU A 106 -11.56 3.84 -6.96
N PHE A 107 -12.43 4.81 -7.26
CA PHE A 107 -13.12 4.85 -8.55
C PHE A 107 -12.19 5.09 -9.75
N GLU A 108 -10.99 5.64 -9.53
CA GLU A 108 -10.00 5.90 -10.58
C GLU A 108 -9.18 4.63 -10.93
N VAL A 109 -9.21 3.61 -10.05
CA VAL A 109 -8.42 2.38 -10.17
C VAL A 109 -9.30 1.12 -10.13
N ILE A 110 -10.59 1.24 -10.46
CA ILE A 110 -11.57 0.16 -10.30
C ILE A 110 -11.25 -1.08 -11.14
N GLU A 111 -10.61 -0.89 -12.30
CA GLU A 111 -10.24 -2.00 -13.17
C GLU A 111 -9.06 -2.77 -12.60
N GLU A 112 -8.03 -2.07 -12.10
CA GLU A 112 -6.91 -2.74 -11.44
C GLU A 112 -7.31 -3.35 -10.10
N PHE A 113 -8.26 -2.75 -9.39
CA PHE A 113 -8.88 -3.34 -8.22
C PHE A 113 -9.50 -4.71 -8.53
N LYS A 114 -10.34 -4.80 -9.59
CA LYS A 114 -10.94 -6.07 -10.03
C LYS A 114 -9.88 -7.08 -10.49
N MET A 115 -8.85 -6.62 -11.21
CA MET A 115 -7.74 -7.47 -11.63
C MET A 115 -7.02 -8.09 -10.43
N LEU A 116 -6.74 -7.28 -9.39
CA LEU A 116 -6.09 -7.76 -8.17
C LEU A 116 -6.98 -8.78 -7.45
N GLN A 117 -8.27 -8.50 -7.28
CA GLN A 117 -9.23 -9.44 -6.69
C GLN A 117 -9.26 -10.78 -7.43
N ASN A 118 -9.33 -10.76 -8.77
CA ASN A 118 -9.35 -11.99 -9.56
C ASN A 118 -8.05 -12.79 -9.42
N ARG A 119 -6.89 -12.13 -9.46
CA ARG A 119 -5.59 -12.81 -9.30
C ARG A 119 -5.41 -13.40 -7.91
N ILE A 120 -5.91 -12.72 -6.88
CA ILE A 120 -5.95 -13.26 -5.51
C ILE A 120 -6.79 -14.53 -5.49
N TYR A 121 -8.00 -14.50 -6.04
CA TYR A 121 -8.87 -15.67 -6.09
C TYR A 121 -8.23 -16.86 -6.83
N GLU A 122 -7.65 -16.63 -8.01
CA GLU A 122 -6.95 -17.66 -8.78
C GLU A 122 -5.76 -18.26 -8.00
N PHE A 123 -5.01 -17.41 -7.30
CA PHE A 123 -3.87 -17.85 -6.50
C PHE A 123 -4.29 -18.68 -5.29
N LEU A 124 -5.35 -18.26 -4.56
CA LEU A 124 -5.88 -19.02 -3.43
C LEU A 124 -6.43 -20.38 -3.88
N LYS A 125 -7.08 -20.43 -5.04
CA LYS A 125 -7.50 -21.70 -5.65
C LYS A 125 -6.30 -22.60 -5.96
N LEU A 126 -5.24 -22.05 -6.57
CA LEU A 126 -4.02 -22.80 -6.86
C LEU A 126 -3.38 -23.35 -5.58
N ILE A 127 -3.36 -22.59 -4.48
CA ILE A 127 -2.88 -23.06 -3.18
C ILE A 127 -3.71 -24.26 -2.69
N ALA A 128 -5.04 -24.16 -2.76
CA ALA A 128 -5.94 -25.23 -2.34
C ALA A 128 -5.72 -26.51 -3.16
N ASP A 129 -5.69 -26.39 -4.49
CA ASP A 129 -5.47 -27.51 -5.42
C ASP A 129 -4.07 -28.15 -5.21
N THR A 130 -3.05 -27.32 -4.99
CA THR A 130 -1.68 -27.80 -4.71
C THR A 130 -1.62 -28.52 -3.37
N LYS A 131 -2.27 -28.00 -2.34
CA LYS A 131 -2.33 -28.63 -1.01
C LYS A 131 -2.99 -30.01 -1.08
N GLU A 132 -4.08 -30.14 -1.83
CA GLU A 132 -4.74 -31.43 -2.07
C GLU A 132 -3.81 -32.41 -2.79
N SER A 133 -3.14 -31.95 -3.86
CA SER A 133 -2.17 -32.76 -4.60
C SER A 133 -1.03 -33.27 -3.72
N VAL A 134 -0.45 -32.41 -2.86
CA VAL A 134 0.60 -32.79 -1.90
C VAL A 134 0.08 -33.82 -0.89
N LEU A 135 -1.11 -33.62 -0.32
CA LEU A 135 -1.68 -34.54 0.67
C LEU A 135 -2.02 -35.93 0.07
N ASN A 136 -2.38 -35.98 -1.21
CA ASN A 136 -2.73 -37.22 -1.92
C ASN A 136 -1.53 -37.89 -2.61
N SER A 137 -0.33 -37.32 -2.52
CA SER A 137 0.86 -37.84 -3.18
C SER A 137 1.60 -38.88 -2.34
N GLU A 138 1.85 -40.07 -2.91
CA GLU A 138 2.60 -41.15 -2.25
C GLU A 138 4.13 -40.98 -2.40
N TYR A 139 4.71 -39.89 -1.89
CA TYR A 139 6.17 -39.67 -1.94
C TYR A 139 6.98 -40.58 -0.99
N PHE A 140 6.34 -41.38 -0.14
CA PHE A 140 7.01 -42.17 0.91
C PHE A 140 6.90 -43.70 0.76
N ASN A 141 6.47 -44.22 -0.39
CA ASN A 141 6.51 -45.67 -0.67
C ASN A 141 7.74 -46.05 -1.50
N GLN A 142 8.94 -46.02 -0.90
CA GLN A 142 10.14 -46.73 -1.38
C GLN A 142 10.88 -47.41 -0.23
#